data_AF-A0A168KAP5-F1
#
_entry.id   AF-A0A168KAP5-F1
#
_cell.length_a   1.000
_cell.length_b   1.000
_cell.length_c   1.000
_cell.angle_alpha   90.00
_cell.angle_beta   90.00
_cell.angle_gamma   90.00
#
_symmetry.space_group_name_H-M   'P 1'
#
loop_
_entity.id
_entity.type
_entity.pdbx_description
1 polymer ?
#
loop_
_entity_poly.entity_id
_entity_poly.type
_entity_poly.pdbx_seq_one_letter_code
_entity_poly.pdbx_strand_id
1 'polypeptide(L)'
;MTDESIKRYLPEEVPDHLFTQSRLSRMGLASTGEHVAFVLYPEQRQQYKLFDIDGTKKRKQQKGLSLVQKDATVEQILAERKHEIEVRKSQLGSM
;
A
#
# COMPACT_ATOMS: atom_id res chain seq x y z
N MET A 1 2.27 26.12 6.70
CA MET A 1 2.07 26.35 5.26
C MET A 1 1.13 25.25 4.78
N THR A 2 0.02 25.66 4.20
CA THR A 2 -1.16 24.85 3.87
C THR A 2 -0.88 23.96 2.67
N ASP A 3 -0.72 22.65 2.89
CA ASP A 3 -0.59 21.69 1.79
C ASP A 3 -1.98 21.29 1.28
N GLU A 4 -2.65 22.25 0.65
CA GLU A 4 -3.91 22.04 -0.08
C GLU A 4 -3.67 21.40 -1.47
N SER A 5 -2.44 20.96 -1.74
CA SER A 5 -2.02 20.38 -3.04
C SER A 5 -1.78 18.87 -2.99
N ILE A 6 -1.95 18.21 -1.84
CA ILE A 6 -1.78 16.75 -1.76
C ILE A 6 -2.95 16.05 -2.46
N LYS A 7 -2.65 15.44 -3.62
CA LYS A 7 -3.63 14.70 -4.43
C LYS A 7 -4.27 13.57 -3.61
N ARG A 8 -5.57 13.37 -3.82
CA ARG A 8 -6.34 12.30 -3.20
C ARG A 8 -6.86 11.37 -4.29
N TYR A 9 -6.61 10.08 -4.11
CA TYR A 9 -7.01 9.03 -5.04
C TYR A 9 -8.02 8.11 -4.37
N LEU A 10 -8.93 7.54 -5.16
CA LEU A 10 -9.65 6.34 -4.76
C LEU A 10 -8.74 5.11 -4.91
N PRO A 11 -9.03 3.99 -4.22
CA PRO A 11 -8.18 2.79 -4.26
C PRO A 11 -8.03 2.21 -5.67
N GLU A 12 -9.01 2.46 -6.53
CA GLU A 12 -9.06 2.03 -7.94
C GLU A 12 -8.25 2.95 -8.86
N GLU A 13 -7.98 4.18 -8.43
CA GLU A 13 -7.30 5.22 -9.20
C GLU A 13 -5.87 5.47 -8.72
N VAL A 14 -5.41 4.73 -7.71
CA VAL A 14 -4.04 4.88 -7.20
C VAL A 14 -3.06 4.41 -8.28
N PRO A 15 -2.12 5.26 -8.72
CA PRO A 15 -1.08 4.87 -9.66
C PRO A 15 -0.18 3.75 -9.12
N ASP A 16 0.32 2.88 -10.00
CA ASP A 16 1.12 1.70 -9.61
C ASP A 16 2.45 2.00 -8.92
N HIS A 17 2.95 3.23 -9.01
CA HIS A 17 4.17 3.66 -8.32
C HIS A 17 3.92 4.18 -6.90
N LEU A 18 2.64 4.34 -6.51
CA LEU A 18 2.25 4.88 -5.21
C LEU A 18 1.79 3.78 -4.26
N PHE A 19 2.45 3.71 -3.10
CA PHE A 19 2.21 2.69 -2.10
C PHE A 19 1.98 3.28 -0.72
N THR A 20 1.14 2.62 0.07
CA THR A 20 0.99 2.94 1.50
C THR A 20 2.22 2.46 2.28
N GLN A 21 2.45 3.08 3.45
CA GLN A 21 3.58 2.70 4.32
C GLN A 21 3.54 1.22 4.75
N SER A 22 2.34 0.67 4.97
CA SER A 22 2.16 -0.75 5.29
C SER A 22 2.61 -1.64 4.14
N ARG A 23 2.27 -1.28 2.90
CA ARG A 23 2.65 -2.04 1.71
C ARG A 23 4.14 -1.97 1.42
N LEU A 24 4.74 -0.77 1.54
CA LEU A 24 6.19 -0.61 1.50
C LEU A 24 6.90 -1.47 2.56
N SER A 25 6.38 -1.47 3.79
CA SER A 25 6.96 -2.28 4.88
C SER A 25 6.91 -3.78 4.58
N ARG A 26 5.81 -4.28 3.98
CA ARG A 26 5.70 -5.68 3.51
C ARG A 26 6.66 -6.00 2.36
N MET A 27 7.01 -5.02 1.54
CA MET A 27 8.01 -5.15 0.46
C MET A 27 9.46 -5.01 0.97
N GLY A 28 9.67 -4.85 2.28
CA GLY A 28 11.00 -4.58 2.83
C GLY A 28 11.53 -3.19 2.47
N LEU A 29 10.67 -2.26 2.07
CA LEU A 29 11.00 -0.89 1.72
C LEU A 29 10.64 0.08 2.86
N ALA A 30 11.40 1.15 3.00
CA ALA A 30 11.10 2.29 3.86
C ALA A 30 10.96 3.54 3.00
N SER A 31 9.90 4.30 3.24
CA SER A 31 9.77 5.67 2.72
C SER A 31 10.91 6.53 3.26
N THR A 32 11.61 7.23 2.37
CA THR A 32 12.67 8.17 2.77
C THR A 32 12.30 9.64 2.55
N GLY A 33 11.18 9.89 1.88
CA GLY A 33 10.61 11.21 1.69
C GLY A 33 9.26 11.38 2.38
N GLU A 34 8.69 12.56 2.19
CA GLU A 34 7.33 12.88 2.60
C GLU A 34 6.30 12.15 1.71
N HIS A 35 5.06 12.13 2.18
CA HIS A 35 3.95 11.53 1.46
C HIS A 35 3.54 12.45 0.32
N VAL A 36 3.29 11.87 -0.86
CA VAL A 36 2.98 12.63 -2.09
C VAL A 36 1.48 12.68 -2.39
N ALA A 37 0.71 11.78 -1.80
CA ALA A 37 -0.73 11.68 -2.02
C ALA A 37 -1.44 11.01 -0.83
N PHE A 38 -2.76 11.00 -0.86
CA PHE A 38 -3.60 10.17 0.00
C PHE A 38 -4.46 9.21 -0.83
N VAL A 39 -4.71 8.03 -0.29
CA VAL A 39 -5.79 7.16 -0.76
C VAL A 39 -6.95 7.23 0.21
N LEU A 40 -8.16 7.46 -0.30
CA LEU A 40 -9.40 7.53 0.46
C LEU A 40 -10.18 6.22 0.33
N TYR A 41 -10.55 5.63 1.45
CA TYR A 41 -11.47 4.49 1.51
C TYR A 41 -12.81 4.99 2.05
N PRO A 42 -13.73 5.46 1.17
CA PRO A 42 -14.99 6.06 1.61
C PRO A 42 -15.85 5.10 2.45
N GLU A 43 -15.84 3.81 2.11
CA GLU A 43 -16.55 2.75 2.84
C GLU A 43 -16.11 2.64 4.31
N GLN A 44 -14.82 2.87 4.60
CA GLN A 44 -14.25 2.77 5.94
C GLN A 44 -14.06 4.13 6.61
N ARG A 45 -14.38 5.23 5.90
CA ARG A 45 -14.11 6.63 6.30
C ARG A 45 -12.65 6.85 6.71
N GLN A 46 -11.73 6.11 6.08
CA GLN A 46 -10.30 6.14 6.39
C GLN A 46 -9.51 6.68 5.20
N GLN A 47 -8.38 7.33 5.51
CA GLN A 47 -7.43 7.78 4.51
C GLN A 47 -6.02 7.33 4.88
N TYR A 48 -5.26 6.89 3.89
CA TYR A 48 -3.88 6.45 4.07
C TYR A 48 -2.93 7.30 3.25
N LYS A 49 -1.76 7.59 3.83
CA LYS A 49 -0.67 8.28 3.13
C LYS A 49 -0.07 7.37 2.06
N LEU A 50 0.11 7.93 0.87
CA LEU A 50 0.81 7.30 -0.25
C LEU A 50 2.21 7.90 -0.40
N PHE A 51 3.14 7.02 -0.70
CA PHE A 51 4.55 7.31 -0.90
C PHE A 51 4.97 6.78 -2.27
N ASP A 52 5.86 7.51 -2.93
CA ASP A 52 6.45 7.08 -4.18
C ASP A 52 7.50 5.99 -3.94
N ILE A 53 7.47 4.93 -4.75
CA ILE A 53 8.47 3.87 -4.74
C ILE A 53 9.87 4.40 -5.06
N ASP A 54 10.01 5.41 -5.91
CA ASP A 54 11.30 6.03 -6.23
C ASP A 54 11.88 6.78 -5.01
N GLY A 55 11.00 7.25 -4.13
CA GLY A 55 11.33 7.86 -2.83
C GLY A 55 11.59 6.85 -1.71
N THR A 56 11.77 5.56 -2.01
CA THR A 56 11.95 4.51 -1.01
C THR A 56 13.34 3.90 -1.04
N LYS A 57 13.81 3.44 0.13
CA LYS A 57 15.05 2.68 0.28
C LYS A 57 14.74 1.29 0.81
N LYS A 58 15.51 0.30 0.36
CA LYS A 58 15.48 -1.03 0.96
C LYS A 58 15.85 -0.91 2.43
N ARG A 59 14.99 -1.45 3.30
CA ARG A 59 15.32 -1.60 4.72
C ARG A 59 16.50 -2.55 4.83
N LYS A 60 17.45 -2.19 5.71
CA LYS A 60 18.51 -3.11 6.12
C LYS A 60 17.84 -4.29 6.81
N GLN A 61 17.80 -5.44 6.15
CA GLN A 61 17.34 -6.67 6.79
C GLN A 61 18.19 -6.90 8.04
N GLN A 62 17.54 -6.93 9.20
CA GLN A 62 18.20 -7.33 10.43
C GLN A 62 18.64 -8.78 10.24
N LYS A 63 19.96 -9.03 10.20
CA LYS A 63 20.55 -10.38 10.26
C LYS A 63 20.39 -10.97 11.67
N GLY A 64 19.15 -11.00 12.17
CA GLY A 64 18.76 -11.79 13.32
C GLY A 64 17.99 -12.98 12.79
N LEU A 65 18.41 -14.19 13.16
CA LEU A 65 17.75 -15.46 12.83
C LEU A 65 16.27 -15.39 13.27
N SER A 66 15.38 -14.97 12.38
CA SER A 66 13.95 -15.08 12.60
C SER A 66 13.50 -16.36 11.91
N LEU A 67 13.07 -17.35 12.69
CA LEU A 67 12.52 -18.63 12.22
C LEU A 67 11.23 -18.49 11.39
N VAL A 68 10.74 -17.25 11.18
CA VAL A 68 9.48 -16.95 10.51
C VAL A 68 9.79 -16.08 9.30
N GLN A 69 9.50 -16.60 8.09
CA GLN A 69 9.51 -15.80 6.86
C GLN A 69 8.55 -14.62 7.03
N LYS A 70 9.11 -13.41 7.19
CA LYS A 70 8.36 -12.17 7.38
C LYS A 70 8.09 -11.41 6.08
N ASP A 71 8.78 -11.76 5.00
CA ASP A 71 8.66 -11.09 3.71
C ASP A 71 7.68 -11.89 2.84
N ALA A 72 6.52 -11.31 2.54
CA ALA A 72 5.57 -11.90 1.62
C ALA A 72 6.14 -11.85 0.20
N THR A 73 6.23 -12.98 -0.47
CA THR A 73 6.67 -13.04 -1.87
C THR A 73 5.70 -12.24 -2.74
N VAL A 74 6.19 -11.68 -3.85
CA VAL A 74 5.35 -10.91 -4.80
C VAL A 74 4.10 -11.69 -5.23
N GLU A 75 4.22 -13.00 -5.39
CA GLU A 75 3.10 -13.89 -5.71
C GLU A 75 2.03 -13.93 -4.63
N GLN A 76 2.42 -13.90 -3.34
CA GLN A 76 1.47 -13.87 -2.23
C GLN A 76 0.73 -12.52 -2.19
N ILE A 77 1.43 -11.42 -2.47
CA ILE A 77 0.83 -10.08 -2.54
C ILE A 77 -0.17 -10.00 -3.71
N LEU A 78 0.15 -10.60 -4.86
CA LEU A 78 -0.74 -10.63 -6.02
C LEU A 78 -1.97 -11.52 -5.77
N ALA A 79 -1.80 -12.66 -5.10
CA ALA A 79 -2.88 -13.56 -4.72
C ALA A 79 -3.84 -12.89 -3.72
N GLU A 80 -3.31 -12.20 -2.70
CA GLU A 80 -4.11 -11.45 -1.72
C GLU A 80 -4.91 -10.35 -2.43
N ARG A 81 -4.29 -9.58 -3.34
CA ARG A 81 -4.98 -8.52 -4.10
C ARG A 81 -6.09 -9.08 -4.99
N LYS A 82 -5.86 -10.25 -5.63
CA LYS A 82 -6.87 -10.91 -6.47
C LYS A 82 -8.07 -11.35 -5.63
N HIS A 83 -7.82 -11.90 -4.45
CA HIS A 83 -8.87 -12.33 -3.54
C HIS A 83 -9.68 -11.14 -3.00
N GLU A 84 -9.03 -10.04 -2.62
CA GLU A 84 -9.71 -8.80 -2.20
C GLU A 84 -10.65 -8.25 -3.30
N ILE A 85 -10.20 -8.27 -4.56
CA ILE A 85 -11.02 -7.85 -5.71
C ILE A 85 -12.20 -8.81 -5.93
N GLU A 86 -11.99 -10.11 -5.77
CA GLU A 86 -13.04 -11.13 -5.92
C GLU A 86 -14.11 -11.01 -4.84
N VAL A 87 -13.71 -10.81 -3.58
CA VAL A 87 -14.63 -10.56 -2.46
C VAL A 87 -15.45 -9.29 -2.72
N ARG A 88 -14.80 -8.22 -3.21
CA ARG A 88 -15.48 -6.96 -3.53
C ARG A 88 -16.49 -7.11 -4.68
N LYS A 89 -16.14 -7.86 -5.73
CA LYS A 89 -17.06 -8.18 -6.84
C LYS A 89 -18.26 -8.99 -6.36
N SER A 90 -18.05 -9.93 -5.44
CA SER A 90 -19.12 -10.73 -4.85
C SER A 90 -20.11 -9.89 -4.03
N GLN A 91 -19.58 -8.91 -3.26
CA GLN A 91 -20.40 -7.97 -2.50
C GLN A 91 -21.17 -6.97 -3.36
N LEU A 92 -20.62 -6.54 -4.49
CA LEU A 92 -21.29 -5.67 -5.47
C LEU A 92 -22.31 -6.40 -6.36
N GLY A 93 -22.19 -7.73 -6.50
CA GLY A 93 -23.10 -8.57 -7.29
C GLY A 93 -24.33 -9.11 -6.52
N SER A 94 -24.51 -8.74 -5.25
CA SER A 94 -25.67 -9.10 -4.42
C SER A 94 -26.67 -7.94 -4.23
N MET A 95 -26.73 -7.00 -5.19
CA MET A 95 -27.84 -6.06 -5.35
C MET A 95 -28.69 -6.43 -6.56
#